data_AF-A0A2D9JK24-F1
#
_entry.id   AF-A0A2D9JK24-F1
#
_cell.length_a   1.000
_cell.length_b   1.000
_cell.length_c   1.000
_cell.angle_alpha   90.00
_cell.angle_beta   90.00
_cell.angle_gamma   90.00
#
_symmetry.space_group_name_H-M   'P 1'
#
loop_
_entity.id
_entity.type
_entity.pdbx_description
1 polymer ?
#
loop_
_entity_poly.entity_id
_entity_poly.type
_entity_poly.pdbx_seq_one_letter_code
_entity_poly.pdbx_strand_id
1 'polypeptide(L)'
;MVKKALINEFFQFGLGNLLVMHCGDSSPVLGQVVQDNGRLTLKDCKLLQNVSSVALGPCKNVGIVGAVCVEQGNEWEGLTFVGPEHCDLNLDLSATHVGRMTASINEFSERLIEFHGSVYRRFQLMFDNRYLPVVMIQEVVLKRGGTGLAVTNMRVAGVSIQVLSQVHEHLVKLMVHDTSFDVRDMALDETDFESMFARFKAG
;
A
#
# COMPACT_ATOMS: atom_id res chain seq x y z
N MET A 1 -14.54 13.30 6.14
CA MET A 1 -13.29 13.47 6.94
C MET A 1 -12.99 12.11 7.55
N VAL A 2 -11.76 11.59 7.42
CA VAL A 2 -11.43 10.23 7.87
C VAL A 2 -11.52 10.13 9.39
N LYS A 3 -12.18 9.08 9.91
CA LYS A 3 -12.31 8.86 11.34
C LYS A 3 -10.96 8.55 11.97
N LYS A 4 -10.62 9.24 13.06
CA LYS A 4 -9.39 8.99 13.85
C LYS A 4 -9.28 7.53 14.30
N ALA A 5 -10.39 6.90 14.66
CA ALA A 5 -10.44 5.50 15.06
C ALA A 5 -9.90 4.55 13.96
N LEU A 6 -10.23 4.84 12.69
CA LEU A 6 -9.77 4.04 11.55
C LEU A 6 -8.24 4.12 11.38
N ILE A 7 -7.68 5.32 11.47
CA ILE A 7 -6.22 5.51 11.38
C ILE A 7 -5.50 4.81 12.54
N ASN A 8 -6.03 4.92 13.76
CA ASN A 8 -5.47 4.24 14.93
C ASN A 8 -5.48 2.72 14.77
N GLU A 9 -6.59 2.17 14.29
CA GLU A 9 -6.73 0.74 14.01
C GLU A 9 -5.71 0.31 12.94
N PHE A 10 -5.69 0.98 11.79
CA PHE A 10 -4.82 0.60 10.68
C PHE A 10 -3.34 0.72 11.04
N PHE A 11 -2.98 1.66 11.92
CA PHE A 11 -1.63 1.77 12.46
C PHE A 11 -1.20 0.51 13.20
N GLN A 12 -2.09 -0.14 13.96
CA GLN A 12 -1.79 -1.42 14.63
C GLN A 12 -1.52 -2.55 13.63
N PHE A 13 -2.09 -2.46 12.42
CA PHE A 13 -1.93 -3.47 11.35
C PHE A 13 -0.87 -3.10 10.30
N GLY A 14 -0.01 -2.12 10.58
CA GLY A 14 1.15 -1.80 9.75
C GLY A 14 0.99 -0.58 8.83
N LEU A 15 0.00 0.30 9.04
CA LEU A 15 -0.10 1.56 8.26
C LEU A 15 1.16 2.43 8.37
N GLY A 16 1.89 2.36 9.48
CA GLY A 16 3.15 3.09 9.67
C GLY A 16 4.27 2.66 8.70
N ASN A 17 4.17 1.46 8.14
CA ASN A 17 5.13 0.92 7.18
C ASN A 17 4.81 1.34 5.74
N LEU A 18 3.64 1.93 5.51
CA LEU A 18 3.20 2.36 4.20
C LEU A 18 3.46 3.85 3.98
N LEU A 19 3.66 4.23 2.71
CA LEU A 19 3.69 5.62 2.33
C LEU A 19 2.25 6.17 2.25
N VAL A 20 1.97 7.17 3.07
CA VAL A 20 0.66 7.78 3.25
C VAL A 20 0.66 9.22 2.75
N MET A 21 -0.34 9.58 1.95
CA MET A 21 -0.56 10.91 1.42
C MET A 21 -1.78 11.56 2.03
N HIS A 22 -1.61 12.79 2.51
CA HIS A 22 -2.69 13.67 2.87
C HIS A 22 -2.70 14.88 1.94
N CYS A 23 -3.75 15.05 1.16
CA CYS A 23 -3.91 16.18 0.26
C CYS A 23 -4.93 17.17 0.82
N GLY A 24 -4.51 17.95 1.83
CA GLY A 24 -5.29 19.06 2.37
C GLY A 24 -5.29 20.31 1.46
N ASP A 25 -5.99 21.35 1.92
CA ASP A 25 -6.21 22.58 1.14
C ASP A 25 -4.96 23.47 1.02
N SER A 26 -4.05 23.43 2.00
CA SER A 26 -2.87 24.29 2.05
C SER A 26 -1.64 23.66 1.38
N SER A 27 -1.32 22.40 1.71
CA SER A 27 -0.19 21.69 1.12
C SER A 27 -0.37 20.18 1.21
N PRO A 28 -0.04 19.43 0.15
CA PRO A 28 -0.01 17.98 0.22
C PRO A 28 1.19 17.50 1.03
N VAL A 29 0.95 16.48 1.85
CA VAL A 29 1.97 15.82 2.67
C VAL A 29 2.08 14.37 2.22
N LEU A 30 3.31 13.87 2.11
CA LEU A 30 3.61 12.48 1.78
C LEU A 30 4.64 11.94 2.75
N GLY A 31 4.29 10.90 3.50
CA GLY A 31 5.21 10.31 4.46
C GLY A 31 4.62 9.14 5.21
N GLN A 32 5.23 8.79 6.33
CA GLN A 32 4.79 7.64 7.15
C GLN A 32 4.01 8.12 8.37
N VAL A 33 3.02 7.32 8.77
CA VAL A 33 2.35 7.54 10.05
C VAL A 33 3.29 7.06 11.16
N VAL A 34 3.55 7.91 12.15
CA VAL A 34 4.38 7.59 13.30
C VAL A 34 3.67 7.94 14.60
N GLN A 35 3.95 7.20 15.65
CA GLN A 35 3.47 7.52 16.99
C GLN A 35 4.54 8.33 17.73
N ASP A 36 4.19 9.56 18.13
CA ASP A 36 5.03 10.43 18.95
C ASP A 36 4.23 10.90 20.17
N ASN A 37 4.75 10.67 21.38
CA ASN A 37 4.09 11.03 22.65
C ASN A 37 2.62 10.58 22.74
N GLY A 38 2.33 9.35 22.29
CA GLY A 38 0.99 8.77 22.30
C GLY A 38 0.03 9.34 21.23
N ARG A 39 0.52 10.18 20.31
CA ARG A 39 -0.25 10.76 19.21
C ARG A 39 0.26 10.26 17.87
N LEU A 40 -0.65 9.88 16.98
CA LEU A 40 -0.29 9.59 15.59
C LEU A 40 -0.10 10.88 14.81
N THR A 41 1.01 10.96 14.09
CA THR A 41 1.37 12.09 13.22
C THR A 41 1.81 11.56 11.87
N LEU A 42 1.54 12.31 10.80
CA LEU A 42 2.08 12.02 9.47
C LEU A 42 3.42 12.73 9.35
N LYS A 43 4.52 11.97 9.43
CA LYS A 43 5.88 12.51 9.33
C LYS A 43 6.23 12.72 7.86
N ASP A 44 6.19 13.97 7.41
CA ASP A 44 6.49 14.34 6.03
C ASP A 44 7.91 13.93 5.61
N CYS A 45 8.00 13.20 4.50
CA CYS A 45 9.26 12.82 3.86
C CYS A 45 9.81 13.94 2.96
N LYS A 46 9.11 15.07 2.83
CA LYS A 46 9.51 16.25 2.06
C LYS A 46 9.64 15.99 0.56
N LEU A 47 8.97 14.95 0.07
CA LEU A 47 8.98 14.56 -1.35
C LEU A 47 8.09 15.48 -2.22
N LEU A 48 7.16 16.21 -1.60
CA LEU A 48 6.17 17.04 -2.28
C LEU A 48 6.31 18.55 -2.01
N GLN A 49 7.46 19.01 -1.51
CA GLN A 49 7.67 20.39 -1.04
C GLN A 49 7.28 21.51 -2.03
N ASN A 50 7.32 21.23 -3.34
CA ASN A 50 6.98 22.18 -4.40
C ASN A 50 5.82 21.69 -5.30
N VAL A 51 5.04 20.72 -4.83
CA VAL A 51 3.92 20.15 -5.58
C VAL A 51 2.62 20.78 -5.08
N SER A 52 1.84 21.35 -6.00
CA SER A 52 0.51 21.89 -5.67
C SER A 52 -0.52 20.77 -5.50
N SER A 53 -1.53 20.99 -4.67
CA SER A 53 -2.64 20.04 -4.51
C SER A 53 -3.39 19.77 -5.83
N VAL A 54 -3.38 20.73 -6.77
CA VAL A 54 -3.98 20.59 -8.12
C VAL A 54 -3.25 19.52 -8.93
N ALA A 55 -1.92 19.47 -8.87
CA ALA A 55 -1.13 18.45 -9.56
C ALA A 55 -1.42 17.03 -9.06
N LEU A 56 -1.91 16.89 -7.83
CA LEU A 56 -2.31 15.61 -7.22
C LEU A 56 -3.80 15.32 -7.38
N GLY A 57 -4.58 16.20 -8.01
CA GLY A 57 -5.99 16.01 -8.30
C GLY A 57 -6.32 14.67 -8.96
N PRO A 58 -5.56 14.20 -9.97
CA PRO A 58 -5.77 12.89 -10.57
C PRO A 58 -5.68 11.73 -9.58
N CYS A 59 -4.83 11.82 -8.55
CA CYS A 59 -4.69 10.77 -7.54
C CYS A 59 -5.94 10.58 -6.67
N LYS A 60 -6.70 11.66 -6.42
CA LYS A 60 -7.94 11.62 -5.62
C LYS A 60 -9.12 11.02 -6.36
N ASN A 61 -9.06 11.04 -7.69
CA ASN A 61 -10.17 10.70 -8.57
C ASN A 61 -9.77 9.45 -9.37
N VAL A 62 -9.35 9.65 -10.62
CA VAL A 62 -9.06 8.58 -11.60
C VAL A 62 -7.89 7.67 -11.23
N GLY A 63 -7.03 8.09 -10.29
CA GLY A 63 -5.83 7.37 -9.88
C GLY A 63 -6.06 6.30 -8.83
N ILE A 64 -7.26 6.19 -8.26
CA ILE A 64 -7.57 5.18 -7.23
C ILE A 64 -7.57 3.79 -7.88
N VAL A 65 -6.79 2.89 -7.29
CA VAL A 65 -6.58 1.52 -7.76
C VAL A 65 -7.07 0.47 -6.74
N GLY A 66 -7.69 0.88 -5.64
CA GLY A 66 -8.24 -0.01 -4.62
C GLY A 66 -8.24 0.66 -3.25
N ALA A 67 -8.32 -0.16 -2.21
CA ALA A 67 -8.27 0.29 -0.82
C ALA A 67 -7.46 -0.68 0.06
N VAL A 68 -6.88 -0.15 1.13
CA VAL A 68 -6.40 -0.96 2.27
C VAL A 68 -7.46 -1.00 3.35
N CYS A 69 -7.60 -2.13 4.02
CA CYS A 69 -8.55 -2.34 5.10
C CYS A 69 -8.02 -3.38 6.08
N VAL A 70 -8.67 -3.47 7.24
CA VAL A 70 -8.42 -4.54 8.21
C VAL A 70 -9.43 -5.65 7.97
N GLU A 71 -8.94 -6.87 7.88
CA GLU A 71 -9.76 -8.07 7.90
C GLU A 71 -9.14 -9.13 8.79
N GLN A 72 -9.97 -9.66 9.68
CA GLN A 72 -9.58 -10.71 10.60
C GLN A 72 -9.81 -12.09 9.98
N GLY A 73 -9.07 -13.09 10.44
CA GLY A 73 -9.24 -14.48 10.01
C GLY A 73 -8.57 -14.84 8.67
N ASN A 74 -7.72 -13.96 8.14
CA ASN A 74 -6.85 -14.28 7.01
C ASN A 74 -5.53 -14.90 7.48
N GLU A 75 -4.82 -15.56 6.55
CA GLU A 75 -3.51 -16.17 6.81
C GLU A 75 -2.37 -15.15 6.98
N TRP A 76 -2.58 -13.89 6.61
CA TRP A 76 -1.57 -12.83 6.74
C TRP A 76 -1.85 -11.92 7.93
N GLU A 77 -0.79 -11.58 8.65
CA GLU A 77 -0.82 -10.63 9.76
C GLU A 77 -0.59 -9.21 9.21
N GLY A 78 -1.67 -8.45 9.01
CA GLY A 78 -1.57 -7.03 8.62
C GLY A 78 -2.75 -6.52 7.81
N LEU A 79 -2.53 -5.36 7.16
CA LEU A 79 -3.53 -4.76 6.29
C LEU A 79 -3.78 -5.62 5.04
N THR A 80 -5.06 -5.72 4.69
CA THR A 80 -5.54 -6.32 3.45
C THR A 80 -5.71 -5.24 2.40
N PHE A 81 -5.17 -5.47 1.21
CA PHE A 81 -5.56 -4.72 0.03
C PHE A 81 -6.74 -5.39 -0.66
N VAL A 82 -7.67 -4.56 -1.11
CA VAL A 82 -8.76 -4.95 -2.00
C VAL A 82 -8.77 -4.09 -3.27
N GLY A 83 -8.93 -4.75 -4.41
CA GLY A 83 -9.03 -4.11 -5.71
C GLY A 83 -10.32 -3.29 -5.87
N PRO A 84 -10.43 -2.48 -6.95
CA PRO A 84 -11.58 -1.62 -7.21
C PRO A 84 -12.91 -2.36 -7.27
N GLU A 85 -12.93 -3.62 -7.71
CA GLU A 85 -14.17 -4.43 -7.77
C GLU A 85 -14.78 -4.71 -6.40
N HIS A 86 -14.00 -4.59 -5.34
CA HIS A 86 -14.46 -4.77 -3.95
C HIS A 86 -14.82 -3.44 -3.28
N CYS A 87 -14.65 -2.32 -3.99
CA CYS A 87 -14.84 -0.97 -3.47
C CYS A 87 -16.09 -0.32 -4.09
N ASP A 88 -16.80 0.48 -3.30
CA ASP A 88 -17.84 1.38 -3.79
C ASP A 88 -17.21 2.71 -4.22
N LEU A 89 -16.66 2.69 -5.43
CA LEU A 89 -15.98 3.84 -6.02
C LEU A 89 -16.95 4.57 -6.95
N ASN A 90 -17.36 5.77 -6.56
CA ASN A 90 -18.03 6.73 -7.46
C ASN A 90 -17.02 7.36 -8.42
N LEU A 91 -16.27 6.53 -9.15
CA LEU A 91 -15.22 6.96 -10.07
C LEU A 91 -15.57 6.55 -11.49
N ASP A 92 -15.63 7.53 -12.38
CA ASP A 92 -15.65 7.28 -13.82
C ASP A 92 -14.23 6.89 -14.27
N LEU A 93 -13.90 5.61 -14.09
CA LEU A 93 -12.64 5.08 -14.57
C LEU A 93 -12.73 4.94 -16.09
N SER A 94 -11.86 5.64 -16.82
CA SER A 94 -11.80 5.48 -18.27
C SER A 94 -11.54 4.00 -18.63
N ALA A 95 -12.10 3.56 -19.76
CA ALA A 95 -11.92 2.19 -20.26
C ALA A 95 -10.43 1.78 -20.33
N THR A 96 -9.53 2.74 -20.58
CA THR A 96 -8.08 2.54 -20.58
C THR A 96 -7.51 2.25 -19.20
N HIS A 97 -7.99 2.93 -18.16
CA HIS A 97 -7.54 2.68 -16.78
C HIS A 97 -8.01 1.31 -16.29
N VAL A 98 -9.28 0.98 -16.55
CA VAL A 98 -9.85 -0.35 -16.28
C VAL A 98 -9.08 -1.43 -17.03
N GLY A 99 -8.86 -1.25 -18.34
CA GLY A 99 -8.09 -2.19 -19.16
C GLY A 99 -6.67 -2.41 -18.65
N ARG A 100 -5.97 -1.36 -18.20
CA ARG A 100 -4.64 -1.49 -17.60
C ARG A 100 -4.65 -2.31 -16.31
N MET A 101 -5.64 -2.10 -15.44
CA MET A 101 -5.76 -2.87 -14.20
C MET A 101 -6.11 -4.34 -14.47
N THR A 102 -6.99 -4.61 -15.44
CA THR A 102 -7.32 -5.98 -15.87
C THR A 102 -6.11 -6.70 -16.45
N ALA A 103 -5.24 -5.99 -17.18
CA ALA A 103 -4.01 -6.53 -17.74
C ALA A 103 -2.86 -6.64 -16.72
N SER A 104 -3.00 -6.09 -15.52
CA SER A 104 -1.97 -6.14 -14.48
C SER A 104 -2.14 -7.41 -13.64
N ILE A 105 -1.33 -8.43 -13.95
CA ILE A 105 -1.46 -9.79 -13.40
C ILE A 105 -0.12 -10.20 -12.76
N ASN A 106 -0.15 -10.97 -11.66
CA ASN A 106 1.07 -11.60 -11.11
C ASN A 106 1.30 -13.00 -11.70
N GLU A 107 2.37 -13.65 -11.25
CA GLU A 107 2.71 -15.03 -11.55
C GLU A 107 1.63 -16.05 -11.17
N PHE A 108 0.74 -15.73 -10.22
CA PHE A 108 -0.38 -16.56 -9.78
C PHE A 108 -1.68 -16.29 -10.56
N SER A 109 -1.63 -15.51 -11.64
CA SER A 109 -2.80 -15.10 -12.42
C SER A 109 -3.81 -14.22 -11.68
N GLU A 110 -3.44 -13.62 -10.55
CA GLU A 110 -4.29 -12.67 -9.81
C GLU A 110 -4.23 -11.29 -10.47
N ARG A 111 -5.40 -10.71 -10.79
CA ARG A 111 -5.49 -9.40 -11.44
C ARG A 111 -5.61 -8.29 -10.40
N LEU A 112 -5.00 -7.13 -10.68
CA LEU A 112 -5.14 -5.92 -9.84
C LEU A 112 -6.59 -5.54 -9.56
N ILE A 113 -7.44 -5.65 -10.57
CA ILE A 113 -8.82 -5.17 -10.50
C ILE A 113 -9.67 -5.93 -9.46
N GLU A 114 -9.40 -7.23 -9.28
CA GLU A 114 -10.15 -8.13 -8.39
C GLU A 114 -9.32 -8.63 -7.19
N PHE A 115 -8.08 -8.15 -7.06
CA PHE A 115 -7.13 -8.62 -6.05
C PHE A 115 -7.71 -8.49 -4.64
N HIS A 116 -7.51 -9.51 -3.82
CA HIS A 116 -7.87 -9.51 -2.41
C HIS A 116 -6.79 -10.29 -1.66
N GLY A 117 -6.00 -9.59 -0.84
CA GLY A 117 -4.87 -10.23 -0.15
C GLY A 117 -4.01 -9.25 0.63
N SER A 118 -2.89 -9.74 1.17
CA SER A 118 -1.90 -8.91 1.88
C SER A 118 -1.49 -7.67 1.07
N VAL A 119 -1.39 -6.52 1.76
CA VAL A 119 -0.96 -5.25 1.18
C VAL A 119 0.41 -5.34 0.51
N TYR A 120 1.35 -6.11 1.07
CA TYR A 120 2.71 -6.23 0.55
C TYR A 120 2.75 -7.02 -0.77
N ARG A 121 2.05 -8.15 -0.84
CA ARG A 121 1.88 -8.93 -2.08
C ARG A 121 1.27 -8.07 -3.18
N ARG A 122 0.28 -7.26 -2.81
CA ARG A 122 -0.31 -6.33 -3.77
C ARG A 122 0.66 -5.28 -4.24
N PHE A 123 1.40 -4.64 -3.32
CA PHE A 123 2.31 -3.57 -3.65
C PHE A 123 3.42 -4.09 -4.57
N GLN A 124 3.92 -5.31 -4.36
CA GLN A 124 4.83 -5.99 -5.27
C GLN A 124 4.23 -6.10 -6.69
N LEU A 125 3.01 -6.64 -6.81
CA LEU A 125 2.33 -6.74 -8.11
C LEU A 125 2.11 -5.35 -8.76
N MET A 126 1.90 -4.31 -7.96
CA MET A 126 1.86 -2.93 -8.45
C MET A 126 3.22 -2.46 -8.98
N PHE A 127 4.33 -2.72 -8.30
CA PHE A 127 5.67 -2.38 -8.79
C PHE A 127 6.02 -3.09 -10.09
N ASP A 128 5.73 -4.39 -10.18
CA ASP A 128 5.97 -5.20 -11.37
C ASP A 128 5.22 -4.63 -12.60
N ASN A 129 4.05 -4.04 -12.36
CA ASN A 129 3.21 -3.40 -13.38
C ASN A 129 3.41 -1.87 -13.48
N ARG A 130 4.52 -1.36 -12.95
CA ARG A 130 4.91 0.05 -13.03
C ARG A 130 3.85 1.01 -12.43
N TYR A 131 3.21 0.61 -11.35
CA TYR A 131 2.41 1.50 -10.50
C TYR A 131 3.29 2.08 -9.40
N LEU A 132 2.92 3.25 -8.88
CA LEU A 132 3.52 3.81 -7.67
C LEU A 132 2.43 3.91 -6.59
N PRO A 133 2.21 2.84 -5.80
CA PRO A 133 1.14 2.80 -4.82
C PRO A 133 1.40 3.75 -3.66
N VAL A 134 0.39 4.54 -3.31
CA VAL A 134 0.39 5.41 -2.12
C VAL A 134 -0.97 5.30 -1.45
N VAL A 135 -0.99 5.10 -0.13
CA VAL A 135 -2.22 5.11 0.66
C VAL A 135 -2.65 6.56 0.84
N MET A 136 -3.92 6.87 0.63
CA MET A 136 -4.46 8.20 0.85
C MET A 136 -5.27 8.24 2.14
N ILE A 137 -5.20 9.37 2.86
CA ILE A 137 -6.14 9.67 3.95
C ILE A 137 -7.50 10.08 3.33
N GLN A 138 -8.15 9.11 2.69
CA GLN A 138 -9.45 9.19 2.03
C GLN A 138 -10.18 7.88 2.24
N GLU A 139 -11.35 7.95 2.89
CA GLU A 139 -12.17 6.77 3.15
C GLU A 139 -12.78 6.23 1.85
N VAL A 140 -12.84 4.90 1.75
CA VAL A 140 -13.52 4.15 0.68
C VAL A 140 -14.44 3.15 1.35
N VAL A 141 -15.71 3.12 0.92
CA VAL A 141 -16.67 2.11 1.38
C VAL A 141 -16.40 0.82 0.62
N LEU A 142 -16.41 -0.31 1.33
CA LEU A 142 -16.24 -1.63 0.72
C LEU A 142 -17.61 -2.23 0.37
N LYS A 143 -17.73 -2.94 -0.76
CA LYS A 143 -18.99 -3.57 -1.19
C LYS A 143 -19.50 -4.63 -0.21
N ARG A 144 -18.59 -5.33 0.48
CA ARG A 144 -18.90 -6.30 1.53
C ARG A 144 -19.26 -5.67 2.89
N GLY A 145 -19.29 -4.34 2.96
CA GLY A 145 -19.40 -3.59 4.21
C GLY A 145 -18.03 -3.25 4.81
N GLY A 146 -18.01 -2.21 5.65
CA GLY A 146 -16.80 -1.67 6.26
C GLY A 146 -16.19 -0.50 5.49
N THR A 147 -15.04 -0.03 5.96
CA THR A 147 -14.37 1.15 5.41
C THR A 147 -12.87 0.89 5.30
N GLY A 148 -12.30 1.28 4.16
CA GLY A 148 -10.87 1.26 3.90
C GLY A 148 -10.30 2.65 3.68
N LEU A 149 -8.98 2.72 3.48
CA LEU A 149 -8.30 3.89 2.95
C LEU A 149 -7.98 3.67 1.49
N ALA A 150 -8.25 4.66 0.64
CA ALA A 150 -7.95 4.57 -0.79
C ALA A 150 -6.45 4.34 -1.03
N VAL A 151 -6.13 3.56 -2.06
CA VAL A 151 -4.77 3.46 -2.61
C VAL A 151 -4.79 4.07 -4.00
N THR A 152 -3.89 5.01 -4.25
CA THR A 152 -3.74 5.66 -5.54
C THR A 152 -2.44 5.25 -6.23
N ASN A 153 -2.46 5.27 -7.56
CA ASN A 153 -1.26 5.28 -8.37
C ASN A 153 -0.71 6.71 -8.49
N MET A 154 0.43 7.01 -7.88
CA MET A 154 1.03 8.33 -7.95
C MET A 154 1.50 8.72 -9.36
N ARG A 155 1.69 7.76 -10.27
CA ARG A 155 2.09 8.05 -11.65
C ARG A 155 1.07 8.83 -12.46
N VAL A 156 -0.19 8.92 -12.00
CA VAL A 156 -1.20 9.74 -12.69
C VAL A 156 -1.15 11.22 -12.29
N ALA A 157 -0.34 11.57 -11.29
CA ALA A 157 -0.17 12.96 -10.86
C ALA A 157 0.54 13.80 -11.93
N GLY A 158 0.17 15.07 -12.01
CA GLY A 158 0.84 16.08 -12.84
C GLY A 158 2.14 16.59 -12.21
N VAL A 159 3.00 15.69 -11.72
CA VAL A 159 4.29 16.01 -11.10
C VAL A 159 5.46 15.67 -12.02
N SER A 160 6.64 16.21 -11.71
CA SER A 160 7.85 15.93 -12.47
C SER A 160 8.32 14.47 -12.30
N ILE A 161 9.04 13.97 -13.29
CA ILE A 161 9.63 12.62 -13.24
C ILE A 161 10.62 12.47 -12.08
N GLN A 162 11.30 13.55 -11.68
CA GLN A 162 12.21 13.57 -10.54
C GLN A 162 11.47 13.27 -9.23
N VAL A 163 10.30 13.87 -9.02
CA VAL A 163 9.45 13.57 -7.85
C VAL A 163 8.99 12.12 -7.88
N LEU A 164 8.54 11.62 -9.04
CA LEU A 164 8.12 10.22 -9.19
C LEU A 164 9.27 9.23 -8.92
N SER A 165 10.50 9.56 -9.34
CA SER A 165 11.69 8.74 -9.08
C SER A 165 12.01 8.69 -7.58
N GLN A 166 11.98 9.84 -6.90
CA GLN A 166 12.23 9.91 -5.46
C GLN A 166 11.18 9.13 -4.66
N VAL A 167 9.91 9.22 -5.06
CA VAL A 167 8.83 8.42 -4.47
C VAL A 167 9.05 6.93 -4.72
N HIS A 168 9.43 6.55 -5.94
CA HIS A 168 9.74 5.16 -6.26
C HIS A 168 10.87 4.61 -5.39
N GLU A 169 12.00 5.32 -5.30
CA GLU A 169 13.14 4.93 -4.47
C GLU A 169 12.76 4.81 -2.98
N HIS A 170 11.91 5.72 -2.49
CA HIS A 170 11.42 5.66 -1.12
C HIS A 170 10.53 4.44 -0.88
N LEU A 171 9.58 4.18 -1.78
CA LEU A 171 8.70 3.02 -1.70
C LEU A 171 9.48 1.70 -1.78
N VAL A 172 10.49 1.59 -2.66
CA VAL A 172 11.34 0.39 -2.75
C VAL A 172 12.05 0.14 -1.42
N LYS A 173 12.57 1.19 -0.77
CA LYS A 173 13.22 1.05 0.56
C LYS A 173 12.25 0.53 1.63
N LEU A 174 11.01 1.03 1.65
CA LEU A 174 9.98 0.56 2.57
C LEU A 174 9.61 -0.91 2.30
N MET A 175 9.41 -1.26 1.03
CA MET A 175 9.06 -2.64 0.66
C MET A 175 10.17 -3.64 0.93
N VAL A 176 11.44 -3.30 0.66
CA VAL A 176 12.58 -4.19 0.92
C VAL A 176 12.71 -4.48 2.42
N HIS A 177 12.55 -3.46 3.27
CA HIS A 177 12.62 -3.64 4.72
C HIS A 177 11.58 -4.66 5.23
N ASP A 178 10.37 -4.66 4.64
CA ASP A 178 9.27 -5.53 5.09
C ASP A 178 9.14 -6.83 4.29
N THR A 179 9.95 -7.01 3.24
CA THR A 179 10.05 -8.28 2.47
C THR A 179 11.33 -9.05 2.74
N SER A 180 12.32 -8.44 3.40
CA SER A 180 13.48 -9.15 3.95
C SER A 180 13.17 -9.63 5.36
N PHE A 181 12.87 -10.91 5.51
CA PHE A 181 13.03 -11.59 6.80
C PHE A 181 14.53 -11.83 7.02
N ASP A 182 15.12 -11.26 8.08
CA ASP A 182 16.44 -11.68 8.53
C ASP A 182 16.28 -13.10 9.10
N VAL A 183 17.21 -14.02 8.79
CA VAL A 183 17.21 -15.41 9.28
C VAL A 183 17.24 -15.47 10.82
N ARG A 184 17.50 -14.34 11.48
CA ARG A 184 17.46 -14.16 12.93
C ARG A 184 16.05 -14.05 13.52
N ASP A 185 15.03 -13.70 12.72
CA ASP A 185 13.64 -13.62 13.17
C ASP A 185 12.91 -14.98 13.05
N MET A 186 13.55 -15.96 12.42
CA MET A 186 13.18 -17.36 12.61
C MET A 186 13.89 -17.84 13.88
N ALA A 187 13.16 -17.90 14.99
CA ALA A 187 13.51 -18.79 16.09
C ALA A 187 13.34 -20.25 15.61
N LEU A 188 14.18 -20.68 14.67
CA LEU A 188 14.42 -22.09 14.43
C LEU A 188 15.20 -22.55 15.66
N ASP A 189 14.57 -23.38 16.49
CA ASP A 189 15.35 -24.12 17.46
C ASP A 189 16.39 -24.98 16.69
N GLU A 190 17.54 -25.25 17.32
CA GLU A 190 18.61 -26.03 16.67
C GLU A 190 18.13 -27.40 16.20
N THR A 191 17.11 -27.96 16.85
CA THR A 191 16.48 -29.24 16.52
C THR A 191 15.68 -29.19 15.21
N ASP A 192 14.95 -28.10 14.93
CA ASP A 192 14.23 -27.89 13.67
C ASP A 192 15.19 -27.72 12.50
N PHE A 193 16.28 -26.97 12.70
CA PHE A 193 17.34 -26.82 11.70
C PHE A 193 18.02 -28.17 11.39
N GLU A 194 18.37 -28.95 12.41
CA GLU A 194 18.95 -30.27 12.19
C GLU A 194 17.99 -31.22 11.47
N SER A 195 16.69 -31.17 11.75
CA SER A 195 15.69 -32.01 11.05
C SER A 195 15.60 -31.68 9.55
N MET A 196 15.63 -30.39 9.20
CA MET A 196 15.51 -29.94 7.80
C MET A 196 16.76 -30.29 6.97
N PHE A 197 17.94 -30.28 7.60
CA PHE A 197 19.22 -30.52 6.93
C PHE A 197 19.84 -31.91 7.17
N ALA A 198 19.23 -32.76 7.99
CA ALA A 198 19.67 -34.14 8.22
C ALA A 198 19.77 -34.96 6.91
N ARG A 199 18.88 -34.70 5.94
CA ARG A 199 18.92 -35.37 4.62
C ARG A 199 20.15 -35.00 3.78
N PHE A 200 20.82 -33.89 4.08
CA PHE A 200 22.02 -33.42 3.34
C PHE A 200 23.33 -33.77 4.03
N LYS A 201 23.32 -34.14 5.32
CA LYS A 201 24.51 -34.59 6.07
C LYS A 201 24.79 -36.09 5.94
N ALA A 202 23.87 -36.86 5.35
CA ALA A 202 24.00 -38.31 5.16
C ALA A 202 24.54 -38.70 3.76
N GLY A 203 25.42 -37.86 3.18
CA GLY A 203 26.15 -38.11 1.93
C GLY A 203 27.64 -38.17 2.15
#